data_AF-A0A8I1RTD8-F1
#
_entry.id   AF-A0A8I1RTD8-F1
#
_cell.length_a   1.000
_cell.length_b   1.000
_cell.length_c   1.000
_cell.angle_alpha   90.00
_cell.angle_beta   90.00
_cell.angle_gamma   90.00
#
_symmetry.space_group_name_H-M   'P 1'
#
loop_
_entity.id
_entity.type
_entity.pdbx_description
1 polymer ?
#
loop_
_entity_poly.entity_id
_entity_poly.type
_entity_poly.pdbx_seq_one_letter_code
_entity_poly.pdbx_strand_id
1 'polypeptide(L)'
;MRSHVSGAQLAINFAMIIEDEAVLPTESPTPELEAANAELDGADEAYMRNAPRLTDAQLLDIAKYIQAYNYIELNLRRAIDAFAASGVLPERYNSKYRKLRTPELIAVVAETVASRRLPEAEEEELLKLLKDIEEGRKQRNIFAHWAPRQHPTRPMIIFMSKDENDAMRVRGVYLEPGRVATATIYAEDLPKFASNAVQMDYFFALEVGKWVDSMPRES
;
A
#
# COMPACT_ATOMS: atom_id res chain seq x y z
N MET A 1 -24.87 2.23 -29.46
CA MET A 1 -23.65 1.42 -29.33
C MET A 1 -23.19 1.49 -27.89
N ARG A 2 -23.49 0.46 -27.09
CA ARG A 2 -23.01 0.32 -25.71
C ARG A 2 -21.79 -0.58 -25.76
N SER A 3 -20.61 -0.07 -25.42
CA SER A 3 -19.41 -0.89 -25.28
C SER A 3 -19.48 -1.63 -23.95
N HIS A 4 -19.80 -2.93 -24.01
CA HIS A 4 -19.56 -3.86 -22.92
C HIS A 4 -18.05 -4.06 -22.79
N VAL A 5 -17.47 -3.57 -21.71
CA VAL A 5 -16.15 -4.03 -21.25
C VAL A 5 -16.45 -5.24 -20.38
N SER A 6 -16.18 -6.44 -20.89
CA SER A 6 -16.39 -7.69 -20.15
C SER A 6 -15.42 -7.80 -18.98
N GLY A 7 -15.88 -8.27 -17.82
CA GLY A 7 -15.07 -8.48 -16.60
C GLY A 7 -13.80 -9.31 -16.78
N ALA A 8 -13.64 -10.03 -17.89
CA ALA A 8 -12.40 -10.70 -18.27
C ALA A 8 -11.24 -9.73 -18.60
N GLN A 9 -11.52 -8.49 -19.02
CA GLN A 9 -10.48 -7.51 -19.37
C GLN A 9 -9.86 -6.85 -18.12
N LEU A 10 -10.57 -6.81 -16.99
CA LEU A 10 -10.01 -6.38 -15.71
C LEU A 10 -9.04 -7.42 -15.12
N ALA A 11 -9.29 -8.71 -15.35
CA ALA A 11 -8.47 -9.80 -14.82
C ALA A 11 -7.12 -9.98 -15.55
N ILE A 12 -7.01 -9.52 -16.80
CA ILE A 12 -5.77 -9.65 -17.60
C ILE A 12 -4.70 -8.63 -17.18
N ASN A 13 -5.09 -7.50 -16.59
CA ASN A 13 -4.12 -6.52 -16.07
C ASN A 13 -3.43 -6.98 -14.76
N PHE A 14 -3.90 -8.06 -14.13
CA PHE A 14 -3.28 -8.63 -12.92
C PHE A 14 -2.15 -9.63 -13.21
N ALA A 15 -1.89 -9.96 -14.48
CA ALA A 15 -0.87 -10.92 -14.89
C ALA A 15 0.37 -10.26 -15.52
N MET A 16 0.98 -9.31 -14.81
CA MET A 16 2.41 -9.01 -14.95
C MET A 16 3.00 -8.90 -13.55
N ILE A 17 3.46 -10.04 -13.04
CA ILE A 17 4.36 -10.09 -11.89
C ILE A 17 5.72 -9.58 -12.40
N ILE A 18 5.92 -8.27 -12.33
CA ILE A 18 7.26 -7.68 -12.25
C ILE A 18 7.35 -7.10 -10.84
N GLU A 19 8.46 -7.40 -10.19
CA GLU A 19 8.89 -6.90 -8.89
C GLU A 19 8.67 -5.39 -8.79
N ASP A 20 7.59 -4.98 -8.14
CA ASP A 20 7.20 -3.60 -7.97
C ASP A 20 6.77 -3.45 -6.52
N GLU A 21 7.35 -2.48 -5.77
CA GLU A 21 6.79 -1.92 -4.51
C GLU A 21 7.81 -1.08 -3.73
N ALA A 22 8.09 0.10 -4.26
CA ALA A 22 8.18 1.32 -3.46
C ALA A 22 7.88 2.49 -4.40
N VAL A 23 6.64 3.00 -4.38
CA VAL A 23 6.23 4.14 -5.19
C VAL A 23 5.44 5.06 -4.27
N LEU A 24 5.96 6.26 -3.99
CA LEU A 24 5.14 7.35 -3.47
C LEU A 24 4.09 7.71 -4.52
N PRO A 25 2.88 8.17 -4.14
CA PRO A 25 1.84 8.49 -5.09
C PRO A 25 2.36 9.49 -6.13
N THR A 26 2.30 9.08 -7.40
CA THR A 26 2.72 9.85 -8.57
C THR A 26 1.67 10.88 -8.97
N GLU A 27 1.09 11.61 -8.01
CA GLU A 27 0.51 12.90 -8.37
C GLU A 27 1.69 13.73 -8.88
N SER A 28 1.61 14.23 -10.12
CA SER A 28 2.69 15.01 -10.75
C SER A 28 3.33 15.91 -9.70
N PRO A 29 4.59 15.67 -9.30
CA PRO A 29 5.13 16.31 -8.12
C PRO A 29 4.99 17.81 -8.31
N THR A 30 4.40 18.48 -7.32
CA THR A 30 4.31 19.93 -7.37
C THR A 30 5.74 20.47 -7.57
N PRO A 31 5.92 21.63 -8.24
CA PRO A 31 7.25 22.22 -8.38
C PRO A 31 7.99 22.38 -7.03
N GLU A 32 7.24 22.47 -5.94
CA GLU A 32 7.77 22.52 -4.57
C GLU A 32 8.30 21.16 -4.07
N LEU A 33 7.60 20.06 -4.33
CA LEU A 33 8.08 18.70 -4.03
C LEU A 33 9.31 18.36 -4.87
N GLU A 34 9.33 18.75 -6.14
CA GLU A 34 10.52 18.59 -6.99
C GLU A 34 11.71 19.39 -6.44
N ALA A 35 11.49 20.64 -6.04
CA ALA A 35 12.53 21.48 -5.45
C ALA A 35 13.05 20.91 -4.11
N ALA A 36 12.18 20.35 -3.28
CA ALA A 36 12.57 19.70 -2.03
C ALA A 36 13.40 18.43 -2.29
N ASN A 37 12.99 17.60 -3.25
CA ASN A 37 13.75 16.40 -3.62
C ASN A 37 15.12 16.76 -4.22
N ALA A 38 15.20 17.81 -5.05
CA ALA A 38 16.46 18.28 -5.62
C ALA A 38 17.42 18.84 -4.55
N GLU A 39 16.91 19.53 -3.52
CA GLU A 39 17.71 19.99 -2.38
C GLU A 39 18.27 18.80 -1.60
N LEU A 40 17.46 17.76 -1.38
CA LEU A 40 17.88 16.55 -0.68
C LEU A 40 18.91 15.72 -1.44
N ASP A 41 18.89 15.76 -2.78
CA ASP A 41 19.84 15.03 -3.62
C ASP A 41 21.27 15.56 -3.52
N GLY A 42 21.40 16.83 -3.13
CA GLY A 42 22.67 17.48 -2.82
C GLY A 42 22.96 17.65 -1.33
N ALA A 43 22.08 17.15 -0.45
CA ALA A 43 22.21 17.32 0.99
C ALA A 43 23.38 16.49 1.56
N ASP A 44 24.24 17.15 2.36
CA ASP A 44 25.35 16.50 3.05
C ASP A 44 24.92 15.89 4.39
N GLU A 45 25.85 15.19 5.05
CA GLU A 45 25.58 14.58 6.35
C GLU A 45 25.18 15.61 7.43
N ALA A 46 25.65 16.86 7.30
CA ALA A 46 25.32 17.92 8.23
C ALA A 46 23.85 18.36 8.10
N TYR A 47 23.35 18.48 6.87
CA TYR A 47 21.93 18.71 6.62
C TYR A 47 21.07 17.62 7.27
N MET A 48 21.43 16.36 7.06
CA MET A 48 20.67 15.22 7.60
C MET A 48 20.71 15.14 9.12
N ARG A 49 21.84 15.52 9.73
CA ARG A 49 21.99 15.59 11.19
C ARG A 49 21.12 16.69 11.81
N ASN A 50 20.95 17.80 11.10
CA ASN A 50 20.23 18.98 11.57
C ASN A 50 18.75 18.98 11.20
N ALA A 51 18.29 18.04 10.36
CA ALA A 51 16.88 17.87 10.04
C ALA A 51 16.07 17.64 11.33
N PRO A 52 15.02 18.44 11.61
CA PRO A 52 14.27 18.34 12.84
C PRO A 52 13.60 16.97 13.01
N ARG A 53 13.46 16.53 14.25
CA ARG A 53 12.70 15.32 14.57
C ARG A 53 11.22 15.54 14.25
N LEU A 54 10.52 14.45 13.93
CA LEU A 54 9.06 14.48 13.86
C LEU A 54 8.45 14.90 15.20
N THR A 55 7.28 15.53 15.14
CA THR A 55 6.45 15.75 16.33
C THR A 55 5.78 14.44 16.77
N ASP A 56 5.32 14.39 18.02
CA ASP A 56 4.59 13.22 18.54
C ASP A 56 3.32 12.93 17.74
N ALA A 57 2.63 13.98 17.25
CA ALA A 57 1.46 13.83 16.39
C ALA A 57 1.82 13.15 15.05
N GLN A 58 2.92 13.56 14.42
CA GLN A 58 3.40 12.94 13.18
C GLN A 58 3.84 11.50 13.40
N LEU A 59 4.55 11.21 14.51
CA LEU A 59 4.92 9.84 14.87
C LEU A 59 3.69 8.96 15.07
N LEU A 60 2.66 9.49 15.74
CA LEU A 60 1.40 8.79 15.96
C LEU A 60 0.67 8.49 14.64
N ASP A 61 0.64 9.44 13.70
CA ASP A 61 -0.04 9.24 12.41
C ASP A 61 0.70 8.22 11.52
N ILE A 62 2.03 8.23 11.51
CA ILE A 62 2.83 7.16 10.87
C ILE A 62 2.52 5.80 11.52
N ALA A 63 2.47 5.73 12.86
CA ALA A 63 2.18 4.49 13.57
C ALA A 63 0.77 3.96 13.25
N LYS A 64 -0.25 4.82 13.23
CA LYS A 64 -1.62 4.45 12.82
C LYS A 64 -1.65 3.87 11.42
N TYR A 65 -0.97 4.52 10.47
CA TYR A 65 -0.90 4.07 9.08
C TYR A 65 -0.30 2.66 8.97
N ILE A 66 0.85 2.43 9.61
CA ILE A 66 1.52 1.12 9.60
C ILE A 66 0.64 0.06 10.26
N GLN A 67 0.04 0.37 11.41
CA GLN A 67 -0.82 -0.56 12.14
C GLN A 67 -2.07 -0.94 11.34
N ALA A 68 -2.73 0.02 10.70
CA ALA A 68 -3.89 -0.26 9.84
C ALA A 68 -3.52 -1.25 8.73
N TYR A 69 -2.39 -1.06 8.05
CA TYR A 69 -1.94 -1.99 7.02
C TYR A 69 -1.53 -3.38 7.54
N ASN A 70 -1.05 -3.49 8.78
CA ASN A 70 -0.81 -4.79 9.40
C ASN A 70 -2.13 -5.57 9.59
N TYR A 71 -3.19 -4.88 10.01
CA TYR A 71 -4.52 -5.47 10.14
C TYR A 71 -5.18 -5.77 8.79
N ILE A 72 -4.98 -4.90 7.78
CA ILE A 72 -5.42 -5.19 6.41
C ILE A 72 -4.75 -6.47 5.89
N GLU A 73 -3.44 -6.65 6.06
CA GLU A 73 -2.75 -7.89 5.65
C GLU A 73 -3.30 -9.12 6.37
N LEU A 74 -3.53 -9.02 7.69
CA LEU A 74 -4.17 -10.07 8.47
C LEU A 74 -5.55 -10.42 7.90
N ASN A 75 -6.37 -9.40 7.61
CA ASN A 75 -7.72 -9.57 7.10
C ASN A 75 -7.73 -10.13 5.67
N LEU A 76 -6.75 -9.79 4.83
CA LEU A 76 -6.59 -10.40 3.50
C LEU A 76 -6.35 -11.91 3.62
N ARG A 77 -5.50 -12.34 4.57
CA ARG A 77 -5.27 -13.77 4.83
C ARG A 77 -6.53 -14.47 5.34
N ARG A 78 -7.24 -13.84 6.30
CA ARG A 78 -8.52 -14.36 6.81
C ARG A 78 -9.58 -14.48 5.71
N ALA A 79 -9.64 -13.53 4.79
CA ALA A 79 -10.54 -13.60 3.63
C ALA A 79 -10.22 -14.81 2.75
N ILE A 80 -8.95 -15.01 2.41
CA ILE A 80 -8.49 -16.13 1.59
C ILE A 80 -8.80 -17.48 2.27
N ASP A 81 -8.58 -17.57 3.59
CA ASP A 81 -8.92 -18.77 4.36
C ASP A 81 -10.43 -19.06 4.29
N ALA A 82 -11.27 -18.03 4.45
CA ALA A 82 -12.72 -18.17 4.31
C ALA A 82 -13.14 -18.60 2.90
N PHE A 83 -12.54 -18.01 1.87
CA PHE A 83 -12.82 -18.39 0.48
C PHE A 83 -12.41 -19.82 0.16
N ALA A 84 -11.27 -20.27 0.70
CA ALA A 84 -10.81 -21.65 0.55
C ALA A 84 -11.78 -22.62 1.27
N ALA A 85 -12.18 -22.32 2.49
CA ALA A 85 -13.12 -23.13 3.27
C ALA A 85 -14.50 -23.25 2.60
N SER A 86 -14.96 -22.18 1.96
CA SER A 86 -16.23 -22.17 1.21
C SER A 86 -16.12 -22.72 -0.21
N GLY A 87 -14.92 -23.11 -0.68
CA GLY A 87 -14.71 -23.66 -2.03
C GLY A 87 -14.90 -22.65 -3.16
N VAL A 88 -14.78 -21.35 -2.88
CA VAL A 88 -14.98 -20.26 -3.86
C VAL A 88 -13.66 -19.63 -4.32
N LEU A 89 -12.52 -20.07 -3.78
CA LEU A 89 -11.21 -19.61 -4.20
C LEU A 89 -10.91 -20.07 -5.64
N PRO A 90 -10.31 -19.23 -6.52
CA PRO A 90 -9.94 -19.64 -7.86
C PRO A 90 -9.00 -20.85 -7.85
N GLU A 91 -9.24 -21.81 -8.74
CA GLU A 91 -8.62 -23.15 -8.72
C GLU A 91 -7.09 -23.12 -8.66
N ARG A 92 -6.48 -22.15 -9.36
CA ARG A 92 -5.02 -21.94 -9.39
C ARG A 92 -4.39 -21.62 -8.04
N TYR A 93 -5.18 -21.25 -7.03
CA TYR A 93 -4.71 -20.93 -5.68
C TYR A 93 -4.99 -22.04 -4.66
N ASN A 94 -5.87 -23.01 -4.94
CA ASN A 94 -6.31 -24.02 -3.97
C ASN A 94 -5.16 -24.79 -3.30
N SER A 95 -4.08 -25.07 -4.04
CA SER A 95 -2.91 -25.80 -3.50
C SER A 95 -1.85 -24.92 -2.84
N LYS A 96 -1.91 -23.59 -3.03
CA LYS A 96 -0.85 -22.66 -2.60
C LYS A 96 -1.32 -21.49 -1.74
N TYR A 97 -2.62 -21.37 -1.44
CA TYR A 97 -3.18 -20.19 -0.76
C TYR A 97 -2.49 -19.88 0.58
N ARG A 98 -2.07 -20.90 1.33
CA ARG A 98 -1.31 -20.76 2.60
C ARG A 98 0.13 -20.26 2.42
N LYS A 99 0.67 -20.30 1.20
CA LYS A 99 2.04 -19.93 0.85
C LYS A 99 2.10 -18.65 0.02
N LEU A 100 0.98 -17.96 -0.16
CA LEU A 100 0.94 -16.70 -0.90
C LEU A 100 1.80 -15.67 -0.17
N ARG A 101 2.66 -15.01 -0.95
CA ARG A 101 3.44 -13.87 -0.46
C ARG A 101 2.52 -12.67 -0.31
N THR A 102 2.91 -11.73 0.53
CA THR A 102 2.12 -10.52 0.81
C THR A 102 1.66 -9.76 -0.45
N PRO A 103 2.48 -9.57 -1.50
CA PRO A 103 2.02 -8.91 -2.74
C PRO A 103 0.91 -9.65 -3.48
N GLU A 104 0.80 -10.97 -3.31
CA GLU A 104 -0.18 -11.77 -4.04
C GLU A 104 -1.57 -11.74 -3.38
N LEU A 105 -1.67 -11.31 -2.12
CA LEU A 105 -2.91 -11.43 -1.34
C LEU A 105 -4.05 -10.59 -1.93
N ILE A 106 -3.79 -9.33 -2.27
CA ILE A 106 -4.81 -8.40 -2.77
C ILE A 106 -5.36 -8.88 -4.11
N ALA A 107 -4.48 -9.31 -5.03
CA ALA A 107 -4.87 -9.85 -6.33
C ALA A 107 -5.79 -11.08 -6.19
N VAL A 108 -5.48 -11.98 -5.26
CA VAL A 108 -6.30 -13.17 -4.99
C VAL A 108 -7.68 -12.81 -4.44
N VAL A 109 -7.74 -11.87 -3.49
CA VAL A 109 -9.02 -11.41 -2.94
C VAL A 109 -9.84 -10.71 -4.03
N ALA A 110 -9.24 -9.82 -4.81
CA ALA A 110 -9.92 -9.10 -5.88
C ALA A 110 -10.48 -10.03 -6.96
N GLU A 111 -9.70 -11.01 -7.42
CA GLU A 111 -10.17 -12.01 -8.37
C GLU A 111 -11.31 -12.85 -7.80
N THR A 112 -11.21 -13.23 -6.52
CA THR A 112 -12.27 -13.98 -5.88
C THR A 112 -13.54 -13.15 -5.80
N VAL A 113 -13.46 -11.88 -5.39
CA VAL A 113 -14.59 -10.94 -5.36
C VAL A 113 -15.23 -10.79 -6.74
N ALA A 114 -14.44 -10.54 -7.79
CA ALA A 114 -14.93 -10.38 -9.16
C ALA A 114 -15.54 -11.67 -9.75
N SER A 115 -15.11 -12.84 -9.26
CA SER A 115 -15.70 -14.12 -9.66
C SER A 115 -17.03 -14.42 -8.94
N ARG A 116 -17.30 -13.73 -7.82
CA ARG A 116 -18.53 -13.88 -7.07
C ARG A 116 -19.62 -13.06 -7.74
N ARG A 117 -20.83 -13.63 -7.81
CA ARG A 117 -22.02 -12.94 -8.33
C ARG A 117 -22.62 -12.01 -7.26
N LEU A 118 -21.83 -11.05 -6.81
CA LEU A 118 -22.30 -10.01 -5.89
C LEU A 118 -23.19 -9.01 -6.66
N PRO A 119 -24.04 -8.23 -5.96
CA PRO A 119 -24.64 -7.04 -6.54
C PRO A 119 -23.56 -6.10 -7.11
N GLU A 120 -23.79 -5.55 -8.31
CA GLU A 120 -22.82 -4.71 -9.04
C GLU A 120 -22.22 -3.59 -8.18
N ALA A 121 -23.06 -2.87 -7.43
CA ALA A 121 -22.60 -1.78 -6.56
C ALA A 121 -21.67 -2.25 -5.42
N GLU A 122 -21.92 -3.44 -4.85
CA GLU A 122 -21.08 -4.02 -3.78
C GLU A 122 -19.74 -4.50 -4.34
N GLU A 123 -19.77 -5.13 -5.52
CA GLU A 123 -18.55 -5.55 -6.22
C GLU A 123 -17.66 -4.34 -6.55
N GLU A 124 -18.23 -3.27 -7.14
CA GLU A 124 -17.48 -2.07 -7.49
C GLU A 124 -16.85 -1.39 -6.26
N GLU A 125 -17.58 -1.28 -5.15
CA GLU A 125 -17.08 -0.70 -3.90
C GLU A 125 -15.91 -1.51 -3.33
N LEU A 126 -16.04 -2.84 -3.29
CA LEU A 126 -14.99 -3.74 -2.80
C LEU A 126 -13.74 -3.71 -3.69
N LEU A 127 -13.90 -3.75 -5.01
CA LEU A 127 -12.78 -3.70 -5.93
C LEU A 127 -12.07 -2.35 -5.88
N LYS A 128 -12.81 -1.25 -5.72
CA LYS A 128 -12.23 0.07 -5.50
C LYS A 128 -11.45 0.10 -4.18
N LEU A 129 -12.01 -0.40 -3.08
CA LEU A 129 -11.33 -0.48 -1.79
C LEU A 129 -10.03 -1.28 -1.88
N LEU A 130 -10.04 -2.44 -2.55
CA LEU A 130 -8.84 -3.27 -2.74
C LEU A 130 -7.77 -2.56 -3.58
N LYS A 131 -8.18 -1.78 -4.59
CA LYS A 131 -7.27 -0.95 -5.37
C LYS A 131 -6.65 0.16 -4.51
N ASP A 132 -7.44 0.86 -3.71
CA ASP A 132 -6.97 1.93 -2.82
C ASP A 132 -6.00 1.36 -1.75
N ILE A 133 -6.28 0.15 -1.25
CA ILE A 133 -5.38 -0.60 -0.35
C ILE A 133 -4.04 -0.90 -1.03
N GLU A 134 -4.05 -1.43 -2.26
CA GLU A 134 -2.84 -1.76 -3.04
C GLU A 134 -1.95 -0.52 -3.25
N GLU A 135 -2.55 0.60 -3.63
CA GLU A 135 -1.83 1.86 -3.85
C GLU A 135 -1.15 2.37 -2.57
N GLY A 136 -1.85 2.36 -1.43
CA GLY A 136 -1.25 2.80 -0.17
C GLY A 136 -0.27 1.77 0.44
N ARG A 137 -0.36 0.48 0.09
CA ARG A 137 0.60 -0.52 0.56
C ARG A 137 2.04 -0.18 0.14
N LYS A 138 2.22 0.38 -1.06
CA LYS A 138 3.51 0.88 -1.55
C LYS A 138 4.08 1.97 -0.63
N GLN A 139 3.24 2.87 -0.13
CA GLN A 139 3.63 3.94 0.79
C GLN A 139 3.94 3.40 2.19
N ARG A 140 3.21 2.36 2.64
CA ARG A 140 3.45 1.74 3.95
C ARG A 140 4.89 1.23 4.09
N ASN A 141 5.47 0.67 3.02
CA ASN A 141 6.85 0.20 3.06
C ASN A 141 7.83 1.34 3.37
N ILE A 142 7.62 2.53 2.78
CA ILE A 142 8.41 3.73 3.08
C ILE A 142 8.21 4.12 4.54
N PHE A 143 6.97 4.21 5.01
CA PHE A 143 6.68 4.64 6.39
C PHE A 143 7.26 3.68 7.44
N ALA A 144 7.30 2.38 7.14
CA ALA A 144 7.76 1.35 8.06
C ALA A 144 9.30 1.16 8.09
N HIS A 145 9.98 1.42 6.97
CA HIS A 145 11.39 1.05 6.82
C HIS A 145 12.34 2.23 6.62
N TRP A 146 11.83 3.39 6.20
CA TRP A 146 12.68 4.56 5.98
C TRP A 146 12.76 5.41 7.24
N ALA A 147 13.86 6.15 7.39
CA ALA A 147 14.07 7.04 8.54
C ALA A 147 13.40 8.41 8.27
N PRO A 148 12.36 8.81 9.03
CA PRO A 148 11.69 10.07 8.77
C PRO A 148 12.25 11.24 9.61
N ARG A 149 12.26 12.42 9.01
CA ARG A 149 12.56 13.72 9.63
C ARG A 149 11.64 14.80 9.05
N GLN A 150 11.55 15.94 9.72
CA GLN A 150 10.94 17.13 9.09
C GLN A 150 11.93 17.77 8.13
N HIS A 151 11.43 18.39 7.07
CA HIS A 151 12.22 19.28 6.25
C HIS A 151 12.58 20.54 7.06
N PRO A 152 13.84 21.03 7.06
CA PRO A 152 14.25 22.16 7.89
C PRO A 152 13.49 23.47 7.63
N THR A 153 13.11 23.71 6.39
CA THR A 153 12.56 25.00 5.92
C THR A 153 11.18 24.91 5.26
N ARG A 154 10.63 23.70 5.09
CA ARG A 154 9.36 23.48 4.37
C ARG A 154 8.41 22.65 5.22
N PRO A 155 7.08 22.79 5.07
CA PRO A 155 6.09 21.99 5.79
C PRO A 155 5.99 20.58 5.20
N MET A 156 7.11 19.84 5.21
CA MET A 156 7.27 18.55 4.57
C MET A 156 7.93 17.55 5.51
N ILE A 157 7.67 16.26 5.25
CA ILE A 157 8.36 15.14 5.89
C ILE A 157 9.28 14.52 4.85
N ILE A 158 10.53 14.32 5.23
CA ILE A 158 11.54 13.65 4.44
C ILE A 158 11.71 12.22 4.99
N PHE A 159 11.66 11.24 4.11
CA PHE A 159 11.98 9.84 4.39
C PHE A 159 13.31 9.52 3.75
N MET A 160 14.18 8.80 4.45
CA MET A 160 15.53 8.51 3.99
C MET A 160 15.85 7.02 4.12
N SER A 161 16.50 6.45 3.10
CA SER A 161 17.01 5.07 3.13
C SER A 161 18.41 4.96 2.53
N LYS A 162 19.22 4.06 3.08
CA LYS A 162 20.50 3.59 2.51
C LYS A 162 20.36 2.25 1.80
N ASP A 163 19.17 1.64 1.82
CA ASP A 163 18.94 0.37 1.15
C ASP A 163 18.97 0.59 -0.37
N GLU A 164 19.93 -0.04 -1.04
CA GLU A 164 20.11 0.07 -2.50
C GLU A 164 18.92 -0.51 -3.27
N ASN A 165 18.24 -1.51 -2.74
CA ASN A 165 17.05 -2.07 -3.38
C ASN A 165 15.91 -1.07 -3.35
N ASP A 166 15.73 -0.37 -2.23
CA ASP A 166 14.72 0.68 -2.10
C ASP A 166 15.06 1.88 -2.98
N ALA A 167 16.35 2.25 -3.06
CA ALA A 167 16.82 3.32 -3.95
C ALA A 167 16.59 2.99 -5.43
N MET A 168 16.93 1.78 -5.86
CA MET A 168 16.65 1.30 -7.21
C MET A 168 15.15 1.28 -7.51
N ARG A 169 14.31 0.88 -6.54
CA ARG A 169 12.85 0.87 -6.72
C ARG A 169 12.24 2.26 -6.84
N VAL A 170 12.65 3.20 -5.98
CA VAL A 170 12.08 4.56 -5.95
C VAL A 170 12.64 5.45 -7.05
N ARG A 171 13.93 5.30 -7.39
CA ARG A 171 14.65 6.23 -8.28
C ARG A 171 15.20 5.62 -9.57
N GLY A 172 15.19 4.29 -9.69
CA GLY A 172 15.75 3.60 -10.86
C GLY A 172 17.28 3.69 -10.99
N VAL A 173 17.99 4.14 -9.95
CA VAL A 173 19.45 4.32 -9.96
C VAL A 173 20.10 3.83 -8.67
N TYR A 174 21.32 3.29 -8.78
CA TYR A 174 22.13 2.93 -7.61
C TYR A 174 22.56 4.20 -6.87
N LEU A 175 22.64 4.10 -5.54
CA LEU A 175 23.15 5.20 -4.73
C LEU A 175 24.67 5.31 -4.90
N GLU A 176 25.14 6.51 -5.20
CA GLU A 176 26.57 6.82 -5.08
C GLU A 176 27.02 6.69 -3.62
N PRO A 177 28.28 6.32 -3.35
CA PRO A 177 28.84 6.33 -2.01
C PRO A 177 28.59 7.66 -1.30
N GLY A 178 28.03 7.62 -0.10
CA GLY A 178 27.66 8.81 0.67
C GLY A 178 26.21 9.28 0.50
N ARG A 179 25.54 8.98 -0.62
CA ARG A 179 24.15 9.40 -0.86
C ARG A 179 23.10 8.51 -0.20
N VAL A 180 21.91 9.04 0.05
CA VAL A 180 20.72 8.30 0.51
C VAL A 180 19.61 8.44 -0.52
N ALA A 181 18.73 7.44 -0.60
CA ALA A 181 17.45 7.61 -1.26
C ALA A 181 16.57 8.48 -0.39
N THR A 182 15.89 9.47 -0.98
CA THR A 182 14.90 10.28 -0.29
C THR A 182 13.55 10.26 -0.99
N ALA A 183 12.52 10.44 -0.17
CA ALA A 183 11.12 10.50 -0.53
C ALA A 183 10.49 11.61 0.33
N THR A 184 9.57 12.39 -0.23
CA THR A 184 8.97 13.53 0.46
C THR A 184 7.45 13.53 0.35
N ILE A 185 6.79 13.99 1.41
CA ILE A 185 5.36 14.28 1.44
C ILE A 185 5.14 15.63 2.12
N TYR A 186 4.00 16.27 1.85
CA TYR A 186 3.55 17.37 2.68
C TYR A 186 3.19 16.89 4.08
N ALA A 187 3.58 17.67 5.09
CA ALA A 187 3.31 17.32 6.49
C ALA A 187 1.79 17.31 6.79
N GLU A 188 1.00 18.12 6.08
CA GLU A 188 -0.45 18.21 6.22
C GLU A 188 -1.21 17.01 5.63
N ASP A 189 -0.59 16.23 4.73
CA ASP A 189 -1.21 15.04 4.15
C ASP A 189 -1.14 13.83 5.08
N LEU A 190 -0.17 13.81 6.00
CA LEU A 190 0.07 12.66 6.87
C LEU A 190 -1.17 12.26 7.72
N PRO A 191 -1.91 13.19 8.36
CA PRO A 191 -3.15 12.85 9.05
C PRO A 191 -4.22 12.24 8.14
N LYS A 192 -4.31 12.70 6.88
CA LYS A 192 -5.24 12.19 5.89
C LYS A 192 -4.87 10.77 5.47
N PHE A 193 -3.59 10.48 5.24
CA PHE A 193 -3.11 9.13 4.98
C PHE A 193 -3.45 8.18 6.12
N ALA A 194 -3.15 8.58 7.36
CA ALA A 194 -3.45 7.79 8.55
C ALA A 194 -4.95 7.52 8.70
N SER A 195 -5.79 8.55 8.57
CA SER A 195 -7.25 8.42 8.66
C SER A 195 -7.81 7.49 7.59
N ASN A 196 -7.37 7.64 6.33
CA ASN A 196 -7.82 6.81 5.23
C ASN A 196 -7.43 5.35 5.45
N ALA A 197 -6.20 5.06 5.89
CA ALA A 197 -5.76 3.70 6.17
C ALA A 197 -6.60 3.04 7.27
N VAL A 198 -6.90 3.76 8.36
CA VAL A 198 -7.77 3.24 9.45
C VAL A 198 -9.19 2.99 8.95
N GLN A 199 -9.74 3.86 8.11
CA GLN A 199 -11.07 3.65 7.53
C GLN A 199 -11.10 2.42 6.62
N MET A 200 -10.10 2.27 5.74
CA MET A 200 -9.98 1.11 4.85
C MET A 200 -9.87 -0.19 5.66
N ASP A 201 -9.05 -0.22 6.71
CA ASP A 201 -8.94 -1.37 7.62
C ASP A 201 -10.31 -1.71 8.23
N TYR A 202 -10.98 -0.70 8.81
CA TYR A 202 -12.29 -0.90 9.44
C TYR A 202 -13.33 -1.47 8.47
N PHE A 203 -13.48 -0.86 7.29
CA PHE A 203 -14.45 -1.32 6.29
C PHE A 203 -14.10 -2.72 5.79
N PHE A 204 -12.84 -2.97 5.48
CA PHE A 204 -12.42 -4.29 4.99
C PHE A 204 -12.61 -5.37 6.06
N ALA A 205 -12.31 -5.08 7.32
CA ALA A 205 -12.52 -6.01 8.44
C ALA A 205 -13.99 -6.41 8.61
N LEU A 206 -14.94 -5.50 8.39
CA LEU A 206 -16.37 -5.80 8.43
C LEU A 206 -16.76 -6.79 7.32
N GLU A 207 -16.28 -6.56 6.10
CA GLU A 207 -16.56 -7.44 4.95
C GLU A 207 -15.95 -8.83 5.14
N VAL A 208 -14.70 -8.88 5.62
CA VAL A 208 -14.05 -10.15 5.98
C VAL A 208 -14.82 -10.88 7.08
N GLY A 209 -15.38 -10.16 8.06
CA GLY A 209 -16.24 -10.73 9.10
C GLY A 209 -17.42 -11.50 8.50
N LYS A 210 -18.12 -10.92 7.52
CA LYS A 210 -19.24 -11.60 6.84
C LYS A 210 -18.81 -12.89 6.16
N TRP A 211 -17.65 -12.89 5.50
CA TRP A 211 -17.13 -14.09 4.82
C TRP A 211 -16.73 -15.17 5.82
N VAL A 212 -16.05 -14.78 6.90
CA VAL A 212 -15.65 -15.68 7.99
C VAL A 212 -16.87 -16.32 8.65
N ASP A 213 -17.91 -15.54 8.94
CA ASP A 213 -19.14 -16.05 9.57
C ASP A 213 -19.92 -17.00 8.67
N SER A 214 -19.74 -16.89 7.35
CA SER A 214 -20.35 -17.78 6.35
C SER A 214 -19.60 -19.10 6.13
N MET A 215 -18.45 -19.30 6.79
CA MET A 215 -17.68 -20.55 6.67
C MET A 215 -18.50 -21.75 7.15
N PRO A 216 -18.39 -22.92 6.49
CA PRO A 216 -18.95 -24.15 7.00
C PRO A 216 -18.39 -24.43 8.40
N ARG A 217 -19.25 -24.54 9.41
CA ARG A 217 -18.82 -24.99 10.75
C ARG A 217 -18.63 -26.49 10.71
N GLU A 218 -17.48 -26.99 11.16
CA GLU A 218 -17.27 -28.43 11.34
C GLU A 218 -18.36 -28.98 12.26
N SER A 219 -19.15 -29.92 11.75
CA SER A 219 -20.21 -30.62 12.47
C SER A 219 -19.66 -31.82 13.24
#